data_AF-A0A3P7KWR4-F1
#
_entry.id   AF-A0A3P7KWR4-F1
#
_cell.length_a   1.000
_cell.length_b   1.000
_cell.length_c   1.000
_cell.angle_alpha   90.00
_cell.angle_beta   90.00
_cell.angle_gamma   90.00
#
_symmetry.space_group_name_H-M   'P 1'
#
loop_
_entity.id
_entity.type
_entity.pdbx_description
1 polymer ?
#
loop_
_entity_poly.entity_id
_entity_poly.type
_entity_poly.pdbx_seq_one_letter_code
_entity_poly.pdbx_strand_id
1 'polypeptide(L)'
;MVFLYDRYEEYDNAILTMMNHPTEAWRENHFKDIITKVANVELFYKAIQFYLTYKPLLLNDLLTVLVPRLDHTRTVNFFLKVNHIAFVKPYLTLVQQSGANIKAVNEALNNLLIDEEDYQALRQSIEAHTNFDNIALAQTLEKHELTEFRRLSALLYKGNNRWTQSIELCKRDKLYRDAMQYAADSNDPETAEDLLRWFLSENLSDCFAACLYQCYDLLRPDVVLELAWRNGLVDMAMPFLIQYMRELSTKVSFL
;
A
#
# COMPACT_ATOMS: atom_id res chain seq x y z
N MET A 1 17.50 -30.20 -35.55
CA MET A 1 17.21 -30.92 -34.28
C MET A 1 16.00 -30.36 -33.55
N VAL A 2 15.90 -29.05 -33.31
CA VAL A 2 14.77 -28.46 -32.57
C VAL A 2 13.39 -28.70 -33.21
N PHE A 3 13.29 -28.62 -34.55
CA PHE A 3 12.06 -28.96 -35.27
C PHE A 3 11.66 -30.45 -35.15
N LEU A 4 12.63 -31.35 -34.91
CA LEU A 4 12.33 -32.77 -34.68
C LEU A 4 11.73 -32.96 -33.29
N TYR A 5 12.30 -32.34 -32.27
CA TYR A 5 11.74 -32.39 -30.91
C TYR A 5 10.33 -31.76 -30.80
N ASP A 6 10.07 -30.69 -31.55
CA ASP A 6 8.73 -30.08 -31.64
C ASP A 6 7.69 -31.02 -32.28
N ARG A 7 8.11 -31.84 -33.26
CA ARG A 7 7.26 -32.86 -33.90
C ARG A 7 7.11 -34.14 -33.07
N TYR A 8 8.04 -34.42 -32.17
CA TYR A 8 8.00 -35.56 -31.24
C TYR A 8 7.37 -35.22 -29.89
N GLU A 9 6.86 -34.00 -29.71
CA GLU A 9 6.27 -33.51 -28.44
C GLU A 9 7.26 -33.53 -27.25
N GLU A 10 8.56 -33.65 -27.50
CA GLU A 10 9.63 -33.56 -26.50
C GLU A 10 10.02 -32.09 -26.27
N TYR A 11 9.06 -31.30 -25.78
CA TYR A 11 9.21 -29.86 -25.58
C TYR A 11 10.33 -29.52 -24.57
N ASP A 12 10.56 -30.35 -23.56
CA ASP A 12 11.61 -30.18 -22.57
C ASP A 12 13.01 -30.15 -23.20
N ASN A 13 13.28 -31.11 -24.10
CA ASN A 13 14.55 -31.23 -24.82
C ASN A 13 14.70 -30.14 -25.88
N ALA A 14 13.59 -29.74 -26.52
CA ALA A 14 13.58 -28.63 -27.46
C ALA A 14 14.04 -27.33 -26.79
N ILE A 15 13.53 -27.02 -25.59
CA ILE A 15 13.89 -25.80 -24.85
C ILE A 15 15.33 -25.84 -24.38
N LEU A 16 15.79 -26.96 -23.83
CA LEU A 16 17.20 -27.10 -23.42
C LEU A 16 18.15 -26.90 -24.61
N THR A 17 17.79 -27.43 -25.78
CA THR A 17 18.59 -27.25 -27.00
C THR A 17 18.59 -25.79 -27.47
N MET A 18 17.45 -25.10 -27.39
CA MET A 18 17.36 -23.67 -27.70
C MET A 18 18.18 -22.80 -26.72
N MET A 19 18.27 -23.19 -25.45
CA MET A 19 19.07 -22.51 -24.44
C MET A 19 20.57 -22.72 -24.64
N ASN A 20 20.99 -23.92 -25.03
CA ASN A 20 22.39 -24.25 -25.29
C ASN A 20 22.91 -23.71 -26.63
N HIS A 21 22.01 -23.49 -27.61
CA HIS A 21 22.33 -22.94 -28.93
C HIS A 21 21.51 -21.68 -29.27
N PRO A 22 21.79 -20.54 -28.61
CA PRO A 22 20.99 -19.31 -28.76
C PRO A 22 20.99 -18.71 -30.17
N THR A 23 22.07 -18.87 -30.93
CA THR A 23 22.25 -18.22 -32.24
C THR A 23 21.56 -18.95 -33.39
N GLU A 24 21.38 -20.26 -33.27
CA GLU A 24 20.91 -21.12 -34.37
C GLU A 24 19.45 -21.57 -34.20
N ALA A 25 19.01 -21.78 -32.96
CA ALA A 25 17.75 -22.42 -32.66
C ALA A 25 16.70 -21.49 -32.04
N TRP A 26 17.11 -20.35 -31.49
CA TRP A 26 16.21 -19.46 -30.77
C TRP A 26 15.37 -18.62 -31.74
N ARG A 27 14.04 -18.71 -31.60
CA ARG A 27 13.07 -17.81 -32.23
C ARG A 27 12.05 -17.41 -31.19
N GLU A 28 11.77 -16.12 -31.06
CA GLU A 28 11.00 -15.57 -29.96
C GLU A 28 9.59 -16.19 -29.82
N ASN A 29 8.78 -16.11 -30.88
CA ASN A 29 7.41 -16.65 -30.86
C ASN A 29 7.41 -18.16 -30.65
N HIS A 30 8.35 -18.86 -31.28
CA HIS A 30 8.44 -20.31 -31.18
C HIS A 30 8.82 -20.76 -29.77
N PHE A 31 9.73 -20.04 -29.10
CA PHE A 31 10.08 -20.31 -27.71
C PHE A 31 8.88 -20.07 -26.78
N LYS A 32 8.13 -18.98 -26.99
CA LYS A 32 6.91 -18.64 -26.23
C LYS A 32 5.83 -19.72 -26.39
N ASP A 33 5.66 -20.28 -27.58
CA ASP A 33 4.66 -21.35 -27.80
C ASP A 33 5.08 -22.67 -27.13
N ILE A 34 6.36 -23.04 -27.23
CA ILE A 34 6.86 -24.31 -26.69
C ILE A 34 6.89 -24.29 -25.17
N ILE A 35 7.31 -23.19 -24.54
CA ILE A 35 7.39 -23.08 -23.07
C ILE A 35 6.01 -23.26 -22.43
N THR A 36 4.91 -22.88 -23.07
CA THR A 36 3.56 -23.11 -22.49
C THR A 36 3.18 -24.59 -22.37
N LYS A 37 3.77 -25.46 -23.20
CA LYS A 37 3.46 -26.89 -23.27
C LYS A 37 4.34 -27.76 -22.36
N VAL A 38 5.42 -27.20 -21.83
CA VAL A 38 6.35 -27.90 -20.95
C VAL A 38 5.70 -28.23 -19.60
N ALA A 39 5.88 -29.45 -19.11
CA ALA A 39 5.38 -29.87 -17.80
C ALA A 39 6.34 -29.49 -16.66
N ASN A 40 7.65 -29.47 -16.93
CA ASN A 40 8.68 -29.26 -15.93
C ASN A 40 8.85 -27.77 -15.56
N VAL A 41 8.46 -27.42 -14.33
CA VAL A 41 8.53 -26.05 -13.80
C VAL A 41 9.98 -25.56 -13.64
N GLU A 42 10.96 -26.45 -13.46
CA GLU A 42 12.38 -26.04 -13.36
C GLU A 42 12.91 -25.43 -14.65
N LEU A 43 12.38 -25.87 -15.80
CA LEU A 43 12.75 -25.31 -17.09
C LEU A 43 12.28 -23.87 -17.23
N PHE A 44 11.18 -23.47 -16.58
CA PHE A 44 10.74 -22.08 -16.55
C PHE A 44 11.77 -21.18 -15.88
N TYR A 45 12.29 -21.57 -14.71
CA TYR A 45 13.31 -20.77 -14.01
C TYR A 45 14.64 -20.72 -14.76
N LYS A 46 15.04 -21.82 -15.40
CA LYS A 46 16.23 -21.84 -16.27
C LYS A 46 16.04 -20.93 -17.49
N ALA A 47 14.85 -20.94 -18.11
CA ALA A 47 14.50 -20.05 -19.20
C ALA A 47 14.51 -18.58 -18.75
N ILE A 48 13.94 -18.27 -17.58
CA ILE A 48 13.97 -16.91 -17.00
C ILE A 48 15.41 -16.44 -16.79
N GLN A 49 16.30 -17.27 -16.24
CA GLN A 49 17.73 -16.94 -16.09
C GLN A 49 18.39 -16.65 -17.44
N PHE A 50 18.08 -17.45 -18.47
CA PHE A 50 18.60 -17.24 -19.82
C PHE A 50 18.12 -15.93 -20.43
N TYR A 51 16.81 -15.64 -20.36
CA TYR A 51 16.25 -14.39 -20.86
C TYR A 51 16.80 -13.18 -20.09
N LEU A 52 16.97 -13.30 -18.76
CA LEU A 52 17.55 -12.25 -17.93
C LEU A 52 19.01 -11.95 -18.32
N THR A 53 19.78 -12.97 -18.66
CA THR A 53 21.21 -12.83 -19.00
C THR A 53 21.43 -12.31 -20.41
N TYR A 54 20.64 -12.78 -21.39
CA TYR A 54 20.89 -12.51 -22.81
C TYR A 54 19.94 -11.48 -23.43
N LYS A 55 18.69 -11.36 -22.96
CA LYS A 55 17.66 -10.49 -23.56
C LYS A 55 16.67 -9.94 -22.52
N PRO A 56 17.10 -8.97 -21.68
CA PRO A 56 16.28 -8.47 -20.57
C PRO A 56 14.98 -7.78 -21.02
N LEU A 57 14.96 -7.12 -22.18
CA LEU A 57 13.76 -6.41 -22.68
C LEU A 57 12.58 -7.33 -23.00
N LEU A 58 12.86 -8.57 -23.44
CA LEU A 58 11.85 -9.54 -23.85
C LEU A 58 11.36 -10.43 -22.69
N LEU A 59 11.93 -10.25 -21.51
CA LEU A 59 11.60 -11.04 -20.34
C LEU A 59 10.15 -10.82 -19.90
N ASN A 60 9.67 -9.57 -19.94
CA ASN A 60 8.31 -9.25 -19.53
C ASN A 60 7.25 -9.98 -20.37
N ASP A 61 7.45 -10.05 -21.68
CA ASP A 61 6.54 -10.77 -22.58
C ASP A 61 6.58 -12.29 -22.38
N LEU A 62 7.71 -12.84 -21.95
CA LEU A 62 7.79 -14.25 -21.57
C LEU A 62 7.05 -14.49 -20.25
N LEU A 63 7.24 -13.59 -19.29
CA LEU A 63 6.59 -13.69 -18.00
C LEU A 63 5.07 -13.57 -18.10
N THR A 64 4.52 -12.74 -18.99
CA THR A 64 3.06 -12.62 -19.21
C THR A 64 2.42 -13.94 -19.67
N VAL A 65 3.09 -14.68 -20.55
CA VAL A 65 2.63 -15.98 -21.04
C VAL A 65 2.72 -17.06 -19.95
N LEU A 66 3.69 -16.94 -19.04
CA LEU A 66 3.93 -17.91 -17.96
C LEU A 66 3.11 -17.66 -16.70
N VAL A 67 2.39 -16.54 -16.59
CA VAL A 67 1.57 -16.16 -15.41
C VAL A 67 0.75 -17.33 -14.83
N PRO A 68 -0.10 -18.05 -15.60
CA PRO A 68 -1.04 -19.02 -15.00
C PRO A 68 -0.37 -20.29 -14.44
N ARG A 69 0.90 -20.56 -14.78
CA ARG A 69 1.60 -21.81 -14.42
C ARG A 69 2.83 -21.57 -13.52
N LEU A 70 3.19 -20.32 -13.27
CA LEU A 70 4.38 -19.97 -12.52
C LEU A 70 4.05 -19.80 -11.04
N ASP A 71 4.96 -20.27 -10.18
CA ASP A 71 4.90 -19.93 -8.76
C ASP A 71 5.48 -18.52 -8.55
N HIS A 72 4.58 -17.57 -8.32
CA HIS A 72 4.91 -16.16 -8.15
C HIS A 72 5.80 -15.92 -6.92
N THR A 73 5.66 -16.69 -5.84
CA THR A 73 6.44 -16.49 -4.61
C THR A 73 7.92 -16.82 -4.84
N ARG A 74 8.20 -17.95 -5.49
CA ARG A 74 9.55 -18.37 -5.85
C ARG A 74 10.17 -17.43 -6.88
N THR A 75 9.37 -16.93 -7.82
CA THR A 75 9.81 -15.99 -8.84
C THR A 75 10.22 -14.63 -8.25
N VAL A 76 9.42 -14.09 -7.33
CA VAL A 76 9.77 -12.85 -6.61
C VAL A 76 11.04 -13.03 -5.79
N ASN A 77 11.18 -14.14 -5.06
CA ASN A 77 12.40 -14.44 -4.30
C ASN A 77 13.65 -14.57 -5.19
N PHE A 78 13.49 -15.10 -6.40
CA PHE A 78 14.56 -15.17 -7.39
C PHE A 78 14.97 -13.76 -7.85
N PHE A 79 14.01 -12.91 -8.23
CA PHE A 79 14.32 -11.53 -8.65
C PHE A 79 14.86 -10.65 -7.52
N LEU A 80 14.41 -10.88 -6.28
CA LEU A 80 14.96 -10.25 -5.07
C LEU A 80 16.45 -10.54 -4.91
N LYS A 81 16.88 -11.80 -5.09
CA LYS A 81 18.30 -12.17 -5.00
C LYS A 81 19.15 -11.56 -6.11
N VAL A 82 18.54 -11.33 -7.28
CA VAL A 82 19.23 -10.84 -8.47
C VAL A 82 19.20 -9.30 -8.55
N ASN A 83 18.48 -8.60 -7.65
CA ASN A 83 18.34 -7.15 -7.62
C ASN A 83 17.85 -6.52 -8.96
N HIS A 84 17.05 -7.26 -9.73
CA HIS A 84 16.49 -6.81 -11.01
C HIS A 84 14.96 -6.71 -10.99
N ILE A 85 14.38 -6.52 -9.81
CA ILE A 85 12.92 -6.51 -9.60
C ILE A 85 12.25 -5.36 -10.36
N ALA A 86 12.92 -4.21 -10.50
CA ALA A 86 12.39 -3.05 -11.23
C ALA A 86 12.00 -3.38 -12.68
N PHE A 87 12.73 -4.27 -13.35
CA PHE A 87 12.38 -4.72 -14.71
C PHE A 87 11.06 -5.48 -14.78
N VAL A 88 10.67 -6.09 -13.67
CA VAL A 88 9.54 -7.02 -13.54
C VAL A 88 8.28 -6.29 -13.08
N LYS A 89 8.31 -4.95 -12.90
CA LYS A 89 7.14 -4.11 -12.56
C LYS A 89 5.88 -4.42 -13.37
N PRO A 90 5.88 -4.44 -14.73
CA PRO A 90 4.67 -4.70 -15.50
C PRO A 90 4.13 -6.12 -15.28
N TYR A 91 5.02 -7.09 -15.01
CA TYR A 91 4.62 -8.43 -14.63
C TYR A 91 3.97 -8.45 -13.24
N LEU A 92 4.53 -7.77 -12.24
CA LEU A 92 3.96 -7.70 -10.89
C LEU A 92 2.56 -7.06 -10.91
N THR A 93 2.38 -5.98 -11.67
CA THR A 93 1.05 -5.35 -11.85
C THR A 93 0.06 -6.31 -12.52
N LEU A 94 0.49 -7.08 -13.52
CA LEU A 94 -0.36 -8.07 -14.20
C LEU A 94 -0.72 -9.23 -13.26
N VAL A 95 0.24 -9.74 -12.49
CA VAL A 95 0.01 -10.77 -11.47
C VAL A 95 -0.96 -10.26 -10.40
N GLN A 96 -0.80 -9.02 -9.96
CA GLN A 96 -1.70 -8.39 -9.00
C GLN A 96 -3.14 -8.23 -9.57
N GLN A 97 -3.28 -7.82 -10.84
CA GLN A 97 -4.57 -7.73 -11.54
C GLN A 97 -5.22 -9.10 -11.80
N SER A 98 -4.42 -10.16 -11.93
CA SER A 98 -4.91 -11.54 -12.13
C SER A 98 -5.59 -12.16 -10.90
N GLY A 99 -5.71 -11.41 -9.80
CA GLY A 99 -6.42 -11.83 -8.59
C GLY A 99 -5.57 -12.64 -7.61
N ALA A 100 -4.29 -12.82 -7.88
CA ALA A 100 -3.35 -13.47 -6.98
C ALA A 100 -2.94 -12.51 -5.85
N ASN A 101 -3.71 -12.48 -4.76
CA ASN A 101 -3.39 -11.69 -3.55
C ASN A 101 -2.25 -12.33 -2.75
N ILE A 102 -1.06 -12.37 -3.35
CA ILE A 102 0.12 -13.04 -2.80
C ILE A 102 0.97 -12.02 -2.03
N LYS A 103 1.21 -12.31 -0.75
CA LYS A 103 2.00 -11.46 0.16
C LYS A 103 3.36 -11.04 -0.42
N ALA A 104 4.13 -12.01 -0.94
CA ALA A 104 5.46 -11.72 -1.50
C ALA A 104 5.41 -10.75 -2.70
N VAL A 105 4.38 -10.84 -3.55
CA VAL A 105 4.21 -9.97 -4.72
C VAL A 105 3.86 -8.55 -4.26
N ASN A 106 2.91 -8.43 -3.34
CA ASN A 106 2.49 -7.14 -2.80
C ASN A 106 3.64 -6.44 -2.06
N GLU A 107 4.40 -7.16 -1.23
CA GLU A 107 5.55 -6.60 -0.50
C GLU A 107 6.66 -6.15 -1.46
N ALA A 108 7.01 -6.97 -2.46
CA ALA A 108 8.01 -6.60 -3.44
C ALA A 108 7.57 -5.41 -4.28
N LEU A 109 6.30 -5.36 -4.69
CA LEU A 109 5.76 -4.24 -5.45
C LEU A 109 5.70 -2.96 -4.61
N ASN A 110 5.27 -3.05 -3.36
CA ASN A 110 5.22 -1.89 -2.47
C ASN A 110 6.62 -1.32 -2.22
N ASN A 111 7.63 -2.17 -2.00
CA ASN A 111 9.02 -1.72 -1.87
C ASN A 111 9.52 -1.04 -3.15
N LEU A 112 9.20 -1.58 -4.33
CA LEU A 112 9.55 -0.94 -5.60
C LEU A 112 8.88 0.43 -5.77
N LEU A 113 7.60 0.55 -5.42
CA LEU A 113 6.88 1.81 -5.53
C LEU A 113 7.40 2.86 -4.55
N ILE A 114 7.94 2.43 -3.40
CA ILE A 114 8.66 3.30 -2.47
C ILE A 114 9.98 3.79 -3.10
N ASP A 115 10.76 2.90 -3.71
CA ASP A 115 12.02 3.25 -4.37
C ASP A 115 11.83 4.17 -5.59
N GLU A 116 10.71 4.01 -6.32
CA GLU A 116 10.34 4.82 -7.49
C GLU A 116 9.59 6.11 -7.12
N GLU A 117 9.30 6.33 -5.84
CA GLU A 117 8.55 7.49 -5.31
C GLU A 117 7.12 7.64 -5.88
N ASP A 118 6.50 6.57 -6.38
CA ASP A 118 5.14 6.59 -6.95
C ASP A 118 4.06 6.33 -5.89
N TYR A 119 3.63 7.42 -5.25
CA TYR A 119 2.59 7.39 -4.21
C TYR A 119 1.18 7.05 -4.74
N GLN A 120 0.89 7.35 -6.00
CA GLN A 120 -0.46 7.13 -6.56
C GLN A 120 -0.70 5.66 -6.84
N ALA A 121 0.25 5.01 -7.50
CA ALA A 121 0.19 3.57 -7.74
C ALA A 121 0.22 2.78 -6.43
N LEU A 122 1.01 3.23 -5.44
CA LEU A 122 1.07 2.58 -4.13
C LEU A 122 -0.28 2.64 -3.41
N ARG A 123 -0.96 3.78 -3.44
CA ARG A 123 -2.29 3.91 -2.86
C ARG A 123 -3.31 2.98 -3.51
N GLN A 124 -3.35 2.93 -4.84
CA GLN A 124 -4.25 2.03 -5.57
C GLN A 124 -3.95 0.56 -5.27
N SER A 125 -2.67 0.19 -5.20
CA SER A 125 -2.20 -1.16 -4.84
C SER A 125 -2.70 -1.57 -3.46
N ILE A 126 -2.56 -0.69 -2.46
CA ILE A 126 -2.96 -0.93 -1.07
C ILE A 126 -4.49 -1.01 -0.93
N GLU A 127 -5.23 -0.12 -1.58
CA GLU A 127 -6.70 -0.11 -1.51
C GLU A 127 -7.31 -1.35 -2.17
N ALA A 128 -6.69 -1.86 -3.24
CA ALA A 128 -7.16 -3.04 -3.95
C ALA A 128 -6.73 -4.38 -3.31
N HIS A 129 -5.58 -4.44 -2.65
CA HIS A 129 -4.98 -5.69 -2.18
C HIS A 129 -4.51 -5.60 -0.72
N THR A 130 -5.18 -6.33 0.19
CA THR A 130 -4.94 -6.23 1.64
C THR A 130 -3.97 -7.27 2.22
N ASN A 131 -3.44 -8.20 1.41
CA ASN A 131 -2.54 -9.25 1.92
C ASN A 131 -1.08 -8.80 1.85
N PHE A 132 -0.66 -8.01 2.83
CA PHE A 132 0.75 -7.64 3.06
C PHE A 132 0.96 -7.25 4.52
N ASP A 133 2.22 -7.07 4.93
CA ASP A 133 2.53 -6.62 6.29
C ASP A 133 2.34 -5.10 6.44
N ASN A 134 1.13 -4.70 6.86
CA ASN A 134 0.75 -3.31 7.05
C ASN A 134 1.67 -2.56 8.05
N ILE A 135 2.16 -3.26 9.08
CA ILE A 135 2.93 -2.64 10.15
C ILE A 135 4.36 -2.37 9.68
N ALA A 136 4.99 -3.38 9.06
CA ALA A 136 6.33 -3.24 8.53
C ALA A 136 6.38 -2.16 7.44
N LEU A 137 5.38 -2.13 6.54
CA LEU A 137 5.27 -1.11 5.50
C LEU A 137 5.05 0.30 6.08
N ALA A 138 4.21 0.44 7.10
CA ALA A 138 4.00 1.74 7.73
C ALA A 138 5.28 2.28 8.39
N GLN A 139 6.09 1.42 9.00
CA GLN A 139 7.37 1.81 9.63
C GLN A 139 8.43 2.25 8.61
N THR A 140 8.44 1.66 7.40
CA THR A 140 9.35 2.10 6.34
C THR A 140 8.91 3.44 5.77
N LEU A 141 7.60 3.61 5.54
CA LEU A 141 7.00 4.84 5.04
C LEU A 141 7.12 6.02 6.02
N GLU A 142 7.12 5.77 7.34
CA GLU A 142 7.33 6.80 8.37
C GLU A 142 8.69 7.51 8.23
N LYS A 143 9.72 6.78 7.77
CA LYS A 143 11.09 7.29 7.65
C LYS A 143 11.33 8.05 6.35
N HIS A 144 10.39 8.03 5.41
CA HIS A 144 10.57 8.69 4.11
C HIS A 144 10.50 10.21 4.23
N GLU A 145 11.29 10.89 3.39
CA GLU A 145 11.38 12.36 3.38
C GLU A 145 10.09 13.01 2.88
N LEU A 146 9.41 12.37 1.92
CA LEU A 146 8.17 12.87 1.33
C LEU A 146 6.99 12.75 2.29
N THR A 147 6.21 13.83 2.41
CA THR A 147 5.02 13.90 3.25
C THR A 147 3.90 12.98 2.77
N GLU A 148 3.79 12.72 1.47
CA GLU A 148 2.74 11.85 0.91
C GLU A 148 2.90 10.39 1.34
N PHE A 149 4.14 9.89 1.46
CA PHE A 149 4.40 8.55 1.98
C PHE A 149 4.11 8.45 3.48
N ARG A 150 4.43 9.49 4.26
CA ARG A 150 4.08 9.55 5.68
C ARG A 150 2.56 9.63 5.89
N ARG A 151 1.85 10.37 5.04
CA ARG A 151 0.38 10.39 5.01
C ARG A 151 -0.21 9.01 4.73
N LEU A 152 0.38 8.26 3.80
CA LEU A 152 -0.04 6.89 3.51
C LEU A 152 0.27 5.94 4.68
N SER A 153 1.41 6.14 5.37
CA SER A 153 1.72 5.43 6.62
C SER A 153 0.64 5.67 7.70
N ALA A 154 0.20 6.91 7.87
CA ALA A 154 -0.89 7.24 8.80
C ALA A 154 -2.21 6.53 8.43
N LEU A 155 -2.52 6.44 7.13
CA LEU A 155 -3.69 5.72 6.62
C LEU A 155 -3.59 4.20 6.85
N LEU A 156 -2.40 3.61 6.68
CA LEU A 156 -2.14 2.21 6.99
C LEU A 156 -2.29 1.91 8.47
N TYR A 157 -1.79 2.77 9.35
CA TYR A 157 -1.98 2.62 10.80
C TYR A 157 -3.45 2.73 11.20
N LYS A 158 -4.20 3.66 10.57
CA LYS A 158 -5.66 3.75 10.71
C LYS A 158 -6.34 2.43 10.33
N GLY A 159 -6.01 1.86 9.17
CA GLY A 159 -6.59 0.59 8.71
C GLY A 159 -6.35 -0.59 9.66
N ASN A 160 -5.33 -0.50 10.52
CA ASN A 160 -4.97 -1.50 11.52
C ASN A 160 -5.39 -1.13 12.96
N ASN A 161 -6.30 -0.17 13.13
CA ASN A 161 -6.79 0.34 14.43
C ASN A 161 -5.71 0.93 15.36
N ARG A 162 -4.56 1.36 14.82
CA ARG A 162 -3.48 1.99 15.61
C ARG A 162 -3.61 3.51 15.58
N TRP A 163 -4.63 4.01 16.27
CA TRP A 163 -5.02 5.43 16.24
C TRP A 163 -3.96 6.35 16.84
N THR A 164 -3.35 5.98 17.97
CA THR A 164 -2.33 6.79 18.66
C THR A 164 -1.11 7.08 17.79
N GLN A 165 -0.57 6.04 17.14
CA GLN A 165 0.58 6.14 16.23
C GLN A 165 0.25 6.98 15.00
N SER A 166 -0.94 6.80 14.42
CA SER A 166 -1.40 7.60 13.28
C SER A 166 -1.54 9.09 13.61
N ILE A 167 -2.11 9.41 14.78
CA ILE A 167 -2.28 10.79 15.24
C ILE A 167 -0.93 11.44 15.56
N GLU A 168 -0.01 10.72 16.21
CA GLU A 168 1.34 11.24 16.51
C GLU A 168 2.13 11.55 15.22
N LEU A 169 2.00 10.70 14.20
CA LEU A 169 2.59 10.96 12.89
C LEU A 169 1.98 12.21 12.24
N CYS A 170 0.66 12.36 12.29
CA CYS A 170 -0.01 13.56 11.77
C CYS A 170 0.37 14.84 12.52
N LYS A 171 0.62 14.75 13.84
CA LYS A 171 1.12 15.87 14.65
C LYS A 171 2.51 16.28 14.19
N ARG A 172 3.41 15.32 13.94
CA ARG A 172 4.77 15.58 13.42
C ARG A 172 4.74 16.25 12.05
N ASP A 173 3.83 15.83 11.18
CA ASP A 173 3.74 16.32 9.82
C ASP A 173 2.86 17.58 9.67
N LYS A 174 2.22 18.02 10.75
CA LYS A 174 1.26 19.15 10.78
C LYS A 174 0.08 18.97 9.81
N LEU A 175 -0.32 17.71 9.57
CA LEU A 175 -1.53 17.40 8.81
C LEU A 175 -2.76 17.46 9.72
N TYR A 176 -3.20 18.68 10.02
CA TYR A 176 -4.28 18.93 10.96
C TYR A 176 -5.64 18.36 10.52
N ARG A 177 -5.95 18.42 9.22
CA ARG A 177 -7.21 17.89 8.66
C ARG A 177 -7.34 16.39 8.84
N ASP A 178 -6.29 15.65 8.52
CA ASP A 178 -6.29 14.20 8.58
C ASP A 178 -6.25 13.73 10.05
N ALA A 179 -5.49 14.42 10.90
CA ALA A 179 -5.48 14.16 12.34
C ALA A 179 -6.88 14.27 12.97
N MET A 180 -7.65 15.30 12.58
CA MET A 180 -9.04 15.48 13.04
C MET A 180 -9.97 14.36 12.57
N GLN A 181 -9.84 13.94 11.32
CA GLN A 181 -10.64 12.83 10.80
C GLN A 181 -10.29 11.52 11.51
N TYR A 182 -9.00 11.25 11.75
CA TYR A 182 -8.57 10.03 12.42
C TYR A 182 -8.97 10.00 13.90
N ALA A 183 -8.96 11.14 14.57
CA ALA A 183 -9.50 11.27 15.92
C ALA A 183 -11.02 11.00 15.95
N ALA A 184 -11.79 11.56 15.02
CA ALA A 184 -13.23 11.30 14.93
C ALA A 184 -13.54 9.82 14.62
N ASP A 185 -12.77 9.20 13.71
CA ASP A 185 -12.94 7.79 13.34
C ASP A 185 -12.55 6.82 14.48
N SER A 186 -11.69 7.25 15.42
CA SER A 186 -11.22 6.40 16.52
C SER A 186 -12.31 6.07 17.55
N ASN A 187 -13.37 6.89 17.65
CA ASN A 187 -14.42 6.80 18.66
C ASN A 187 -13.92 6.76 20.13
N ASP A 188 -12.69 7.22 20.41
CA ASP A 188 -12.13 7.26 21.76
C ASP A 188 -12.02 8.70 22.28
N PRO A 189 -12.79 9.09 23.32
CA PRO A 189 -12.80 10.47 23.82
C PRO A 189 -11.45 10.94 24.35
N GLU A 190 -10.62 10.04 24.88
CA GLU A 190 -9.30 10.41 25.41
C GLU A 190 -8.38 10.90 24.30
N THR A 191 -8.37 10.22 23.14
CA THR A 191 -7.54 10.65 22.00
C THR A 191 -7.96 12.00 21.42
N ALA A 192 -9.26 12.29 21.41
CA ALA A 192 -9.79 13.57 20.94
C ALA A 192 -9.45 14.71 21.93
N GLU A 193 -9.54 14.46 23.24
CA GLU A 193 -9.13 15.41 24.27
C GLU A 193 -7.61 15.71 24.21
N ASP A 194 -6.79 14.69 24.00
CA ASP A 194 -5.33 14.84 23.86
C ASP A 194 -4.93 15.58 22.58
N LEU A 195 -5.68 15.39 21.49
CA LEU A 195 -5.53 16.15 20.26
C LEU A 195 -5.88 17.63 20.49
N LEU A 196 -6.98 17.92 21.19
CA LEU A 196 -7.37 19.30 21.55
C LEU A 196 -6.33 20.00 22.43
N ARG A 197 -5.83 19.31 23.47
CA ARG A 197 -4.77 19.85 24.34
C ARG A 197 -3.52 20.21 23.53
N TRP A 198 -3.17 19.40 22.55
CA TRP A 198 -2.04 19.67 21.66
C TRP A 198 -2.30 20.90 20.76
N PHE A 199 -3.48 21.02 20.15
CA PHE A 199 -3.83 22.20 19.35
C PHE A 199 -3.77 23.52 20.14
N LEU A 200 -4.17 23.46 21.41
CA LEU A 200 -4.10 24.60 22.32
C LEU A 200 -2.63 24.94 22.66
N SER A 201 -1.77 23.94 22.83
CA SER A 201 -0.34 24.18 23.05
C SER A 201 0.37 24.80 21.84
N GLU A 202 -0.09 24.51 20.62
CA GLU A 202 0.41 25.12 19.39
C GLU A 202 -0.22 26.50 19.08
N ASN A 203 -1.17 26.99 19.89
CA ASN A 203 -1.95 28.21 19.66
C ASN A 203 -2.71 28.26 18.32
N LEU A 204 -3.20 27.11 17.85
CA LEU A 204 -3.98 27.03 16.61
C LEU A 204 -5.49 27.11 16.90
N SER A 205 -6.01 28.34 17.00
CA SER A 205 -7.42 28.63 17.29
C SER A 205 -8.38 28.06 16.24
N ASP A 206 -8.00 28.09 14.97
CA ASP A 206 -8.85 27.65 13.85
C ASP A 206 -8.99 26.12 13.82
N CYS A 207 -7.91 25.41 14.13
CA CYS A 207 -7.91 23.95 14.20
C CYS A 207 -8.71 23.45 15.41
N PHE A 208 -8.65 24.17 16.53
CA PHE A 208 -9.49 23.88 17.70
C PHE A 208 -10.98 23.93 17.36
N ALA A 209 -11.42 24.98 16.65
CA ALA A 209 -12.81 25.10 16.19
C ALA A 209 -13.22 23.94 15.28
N ALA A 210 -12.37 23.62 14.29
CA ALA A 210 -12.63 22.54 13.35
C ALA A 210 -12.69 21.16 14.06
N CYS A 211 -11.87 20.93 15.08
CA CYS A 211 -11.91 19.71 15.90
C CYS A 211 -13.25 19.56 16.62
N LEU A 212 -13.75 20.65 17.20
CA LEU A 212 -15.03 20.65 17.92
C LEU A 212 -16.20 20.27 17.02
N TYR A 213 -16.18 20.72 15.76
CA TYR A 213 -17.18 20.32 14.78
C TYR A 213 -17.03 18.86 14.33
N GLN A 214 -15.80 18.42 14.05
CA GLN A 214 -15.57 17.08 13.52
C GLN A 214 -15.76 15.98 14.57
N CYS A 215 -15.45 16.26 15.83
CA CYS A 215 -15.52 15.31 16.95
C CYS A 215 -16.74 15.56 17.85
N TYR A 216 -17.84 16.11 17.30
CA TYR A 216 -18.97 16.58 18.09
C TYR A 216 -19.57 15.51 19.04
N ASP A 217 -19.72 14.28 18.54
CA ASP A 217 -20.33 13.18 19.29
C ASP A 217 -19.43 12.63 20.41
N LEU A 218 -18.13 12.87 20.32
CA LEU A 218 -17.12 12.21 21.14
C LEU A 218 -16.66 13.09 22.31
N LEU A 219 -16.77 14.41 22.17
CA LEU A 219 -16.21 15.36 23.10
C LEU A 219 -17.12 15.64 24.29
N ARG A 220 -16.53 15.62 25.49
CA ARG A 220 -17.22 16.01 26.72
C ARG A 220 -17.30 17.54 26.82
N PRO A 221 -18.51 18.13 26.90
CA PRO A 221 -18.70 19.58 26.96
C PRO A 221 -17.97 20.24 28.14
N ASP A 222 -17.92 19.55 29.28
CA ASP A 222 -17.29 20.06 30.51
C ASP A 222 -15.79 20.32 30.30
N VAL A 223 -15.09 19.38 29.66
CA VAL A 223 -13.66 19.45 29.37
C VAL A 223 -13.38 20.51 28.30
N VAL A 224 -14.22 20.56 27.25
CA VAL A 224 -14.12 21.58 26.20
C VAL A 224 -14.27 22.98 26.77
N LEU A 225 -15.24 23.19 27.65
CA LEU A 225 -15.50 24.50 28.27
C LEU A 225 -14.35 24.92 29.18
N GLU A 226 -13.82 24.01 29.99
CA GLU A 226 -12.65 24.27 30.84
C GLU A 226 -11.44 24.70 29.99
N LEU A 227 -11.14 23.94 28.93
CA LEU A 227 -10.02 24.20 28.04
C LEU A 227 -10.20 25.52 27.25
N ALA A 228 -11.40 25.81 26.76
CA ALA A 228 -11.70 27.05 26.05
C ALA A 228 -11.60 28.27 26.98
N TRP A 229 -12.09 28.14 28.22
CA TRP A 229 -12.02 29.22 29.22
C TRP A 229 -10.59 29.52 29.64
N ARG A 230 -9.79 28.49 29.94
CA ARG A 230 -8.39 28.65 30.38
C ARG A 230 -7.51 29.31 29.33
N ASN A 231 -7.81 29.10 28.04
CA ASN A 231 -7.03 29.64 26.93
C ASN A 231 -7.67 30.88 26.26
N GLY A 232 -8.79 31.39 26.79
CA GLY A 232 -9.47 32.58 26.24
C GLY A 232 -10.09 32.38 24.86
N LEU A 233 -10.40 31.14 24.46
CA LEU A 233 -10.97 30.77 23.15
C LEU A 233 -12.48 30.48 23.23
N VAL A 234 -13.17 31.06 24.21
CA VAL A 234 -14.59 30.81 24.48
C VAL A 234 -15.45 31.13 23.27
N ASP A 235 -15.20 32.25 22.58
CA ASP A 235 -15.96 32.71 21.41
C ASP A 235 -15.99 31.66 20.29
N MET A 236 -14.89 30.91 20.13
CA MET A 236 -14.75 29.87 19.10
C MET A 236 -15.46 28.57 19.48
N ALA A 237 -15.63 28.30 20.78
CA ALA A 237 -16.34 27.13 21.30
C ALA A 237 -17.86 27.36 21.44
N MET A 238 -18.33 28.62 21.39
CA MET A 238 -19.74 28.96 21.56
C MET A 238 -20.68 28.25 20.58
N PRO A 239 -20.40 28.12 19.26
CA PRO A 239 -21.28 27.41 18.35
C PRO A 239 -21.50 25.93 18.73
N PHE A 240 -20.46 25.26 19.21
CA PHE A 240 -20.54 23.88 19.70
C PHE A 240 -21.44 23.78 20.93
N LEU A 241 -21.26 24.66 21.91
CA LEU A 241 -22.04 24.70 23.15
C LEU A 241 -23.52 25.00 22.88
N ILE A 242 -23.83 25.92 21.96
CA ILE A 242 -25.20 26.26 21.57
C ILE A 242 -25.90 25.04 20.97
N GLN A 243 -25.21 24.31 20.08
CA GLN A 243 -25.79 23.11 19.46
C GLN A 243 -26.02 22.00 20.48
N TYR A 244 -25.08 21.80 21.41
CA TYR A 244 -25.22 20.82 22.49
C TYR A 244 -26.39 21.16 23.43
N MET A 245 -26.51 22.42 23.84
CA MET A 245 -27.63 22.89 24.65
C MET A 245 -28.97 22.73 23.94
N ARG A 246 -29.04 23.00 22.63
CA ARG A 246 -30.23 22.78 21.82
C ARG A 246 -30.61 21.31 21.82
N GLU A 247 -29.68 20.41 21.54
CA GLU A 247 -29.93 18.97 21.52
C GLU A 247 -30.43 18.44 22.86
N LEU A 248 -29.76 18.82 23.96
CA LEU A 248 -30.21 18.49 25.31
C LEU A 248 -31.63 18.99 25.56
N SER A 249 -31.92 20.25 25.22
CA SER A 249 -33.26 20.82 25.42
C SER A 249 -34.32 20.07 24.60
N THR A 250 -34.02 19.66 23.36
CA THR A 250 -34.92 18.82 22.56
C THR A 250 -35.09 17.42 23.12
N LYS A 251 -34.02 16.75 23.58
CA LYS A 251 -34.12 15.41 24.17
C LYS A 251 -34.94 15.42 25.45
N VAL A 252 -34.76 16.46 26.28
CA VAL A 252 -35.53 16.65 27.51
C VAL A 252 -36.99 16.99 27.25
N SER A 253 -37.33 17.69 26.16
CA SER A 253 -38.73 17.98 25.81
C SER A 253 -39.45 16.82 25.11
N PHE A 254 -38.72 15.85 24.57
CA PHE A 254 -39.27 14.60 24.03
C PHE A 254 -39.46 13.49 25.08
N LEU A 255 -38.86 13.63 26.26
CA LEU A 255 -39.04 12.77 27.44
C LEU A 255 -40.22 13.25 28.29
#